data_AF-X1VTC2-F1
#
_entry.id   AF-X1VTC2-F1
#
_cell.length_a   1.000
_cell.length_b   1.000
_cell.length_c   1.000
_cell.angle_alpha   90.00
_cell.angle_beta   90.00
_cell.angle_gamma   90.00
#
_symmetry.space_group_name_H-M   'P 1'
#
loop_
_entity.id
_entity.type
_entity.pdbx_description
1 polymer ?
#
loop_
_entity_poly.entity_id
_entity_poly.type
_entity_poly.pdbx_seq_one_letter_code
_entity_poly.pdbx_strand_id
1 'polypeptide(L)'
;STAGPYDIIAFMESSDLSSLGDTIVQKIQKIGALNTLGWAAYYLKGQLFVKRYNYNPKARYPDFGVNTEIYTNPEILEIETLGGMKKVPPGGSVEHVENWFLFKAVLDEDEESLENVLIPLIRKTDINS
;
A
#
# COMPACT_ATOMS: atom_id res chain seq x y z
N SER A 1 -5.94 13.92 14.32
CA SER A 1 -5.70 12.95 15.41
C SER A 1 -7.03 12.35 15.84
N THR A 2 -7.45 11.29 15.14
CA THR A 2 -8.37 10.22 15.56
C THR A 2 -8.24 9.16 14.47
N ALA A 3 -7.23 8.30 14.60
CA ALA A 3 -7.07 7.12 13.75
C ALA A 3 -8.09 6.07 14.21
N GLY A 4 -9.01 5.68 13.34
CA GLY A 4 -9.89 4.53 13.54
C GLY A 4 -9.11 3.21 13.37
N PRO A 5 -9.70 2.06 13.72
CA PRO A 5 -9.03 0.75 13.78
C PRO A 5 -8.63 0.15 12.41
N TYR A 6 -8.82 0.89 11.32
CA TYR A 6 -8.51 0.47 9.97
C TYR A 6 -7.60 1.53 9.33
N ASP A 7 -6.30 1.47 9.61
CA ASP A 7 -5.28 2.21 8.85
C ASP A 7 -5.19 1.59 7.45
N ILE A 8 -6.19 1.83 6.62
CA ILE A 8 -6.28 1.32 5.25
C ILE A 8 -5.32 2.13 4.39
N ILE A 9 -4.25 1.49 3.93
CA ILE A 9 -3.49 1.95 2.76
C ILE A 9 -4.11 1.27 1.54
N ALA A 10 -5.29 1.73 1.17
CA ALA A 10 -5.92 1.43 -0.11
C ALA A 10 -6.15 2.74 -0.84
N PHE A 11 -5.56 2.85 -2.02
CA PHE A 11 -5.82 3.97 -2.93
C PHE A 11 -6.79 3.48 -3.99
N MET A 12 -7.93 4.14 -4.05
CA MET A 12 -8.90 3.99 -5.13
C MET A 12 -8.73 5.19 -6.05
N GLU A 13 -8.51 4.92 -7.33
CA GLU A 13 -8.51 5.99 -8.32
C GLU A 13 -9.95 6.28 -8.74
N SER A 14 -10.44 7.48 -8.40
CA SER A 14 -11.79 7.92 -8.71
C SER A 14 -12.02 7.96 -10.22
N SER A 15 -13.14 7.40 -10.68
CA SER A 15 -13.56 7.43 -12.08
C SER A 15 -14.02 8.82 -12.58
N ASP A 16 -14.14 9.82 -11.69
CA ASP A 16 -14.83 11.08 -11.99
C ASP A 16 -13.89 12.29 -12.20
N LEU A 17 -12.60 12.05 -12.44
CA LEU A 17 -11.65 13.13 -12.74
C LEU A 17 -11.85 13.77 -14.12
N SER A 18 -12.69 13.20 -14.99
CA SER A 18 -12.98 13.75 -16.32
C SER A 18 -13.91 14.97 -16.30
N SER A 19 -14.59 15.26 -15.17
CA SER A 19 -15.59 16.33 -15.09
C SER A 19 -15.06 17.66 -14.52
N LEU A 20 -13.86 17.69 -13.94
CA LEU A 20 -13.20 18.92 -13.49
C LEU A 20 -12.18 19.41 -14.53
N GLY A 21 -12.61 20.34 -15.38
CA GLY A 21 -11.80 20.90 -16.47
C GLY A 21 -10.45 21.50 -16.01
N ASP A 22 -9.41 21.20 -16.79
CA ASP A 22 -8.11 21.87 -17.06
C ASP A 22 -7.35 22.68 -15.98
N THR A 23 -7.77 22.72 -14.71
CA THR A 23 -7.16 23.56 -13.67
C THR A 23 -6.63 22.78 -12.47
N ILE A 24 -6.84 21.46 -12.42
CA ILE A 24 -6.14 20.63 -11.44
C ILE A 24 -4.80 20.25 -12.07
N VAL A 25 -3.72 20.92 -11.64
CA VAL A 25 -2.38 20.36 -11.80
C VAL A 25 -2.47 18.95 -11.22
N GLN A 26 -2.44 17.93 -12.05
CA GLN A 26 -2.37 16.54 -11.62
C GLN A 26 -1.00 16.37 -10.96
N LYS A 27 -0.96 16.74 -9.69
CA LYS A 27 0.27 17.09 -8.99
C LYS A 27 0.84 15.82 -8.44
N ILE A 28 2.09 15.55 -8.81
CA ILE A 28 2.91 14.50 -8.22
C ILE A 28 2.74 14.53 -6.69
N GLN A 29 2.26 13.42 -6.12
CA GLN A 29 2.20 13.20 -4.67
C GLN A 29 3.12 12.06 -4.31
N LYS A 30 3.84 12.19 -3.19
CA LYS A 30 4.54 11.08 -2.53
C LYS A 30 4.28 11.15 -1.03
N ILE A 31 3.93 10.02 -0.43
CA ILE A 31 3.83 9.85 1.02
C ILE A 31 4.67 8.67 1.47
N GLY A 32 5.18 8.74 2.69
CA GLY A 32 5.85 7.64 3.36
C GLY A 32 5.19 7.39 4.72
N ALA A 33 5.00 6.12 5.07
CA ALA A 33 4.43 5.70 6.34
C ALA A 33 5.17 4.50 6.93
N LEU A 34 5.24 4.46 8.26
CA LEU A 34 5.55 3.23 8.97
C LEU A 34 4.28 2.39 9.08
N ASN A 35 4.08 1.50 8.12
CA ASN A 35 2.94 0.59 8.07
C ASN A 35 3.21 -0.66 8.90
N THR A 36 2.52 -0.78 10.03
CA THR A 36 2.64 -1.90 10.96
C THR A 36 1.74 -3.09 10.60
N LEU A 37 0.81 -2.91 9.64
CA LEU A 37 -0.14 -3.93 9.22
C LEU A 37 0.46 -4.96 8.26
N GLY A 38 1.59 -4.64 7.63
CA GLY A 38 2.33 -5.57 6.75
C GLY A 38 1.63 -5.86 5.41
N TRP A 39 0.73 -4.98 4.97
CA TRP A 39 0.11 -5.06 3.65
C TRP A 39 -0.22 -3.67 3.08
N ALA A 40 -0.27 -3.56 1.76
CA ALA A 40 -0.77 -2.40 1.03
C ALA A 40 -1.54 -2.86 -0.21
N ALA A 41 -2.56 -2.11 -0.62
CA ALA A 41 -3.38 -2.47 -1.77
C ALA A 41 -3.64 -1.29 -2.71
N TYR A 42 -3.81 -1.61 -3.99
CA TYR A 42 -4.25 -0.67 -5.03
C TYR A 42 -5.43 -1.29 -5.79
N TYR A 43 -6.51 -0.51 -5.91
CA TYR A 43 -7.68 -0.91 -6.66
C TYR A 43 -7.82 -0.05 -7.92
N LEU A 44 -7.87 -0.71 -9.07
CA LEU A 44 -8.04 -0.07 -10.37
C LEU A 44 -8.98 -0.90 -11.23
N LYS A 45 -10.10 -0.30 -11.66
CA LYS A 45 -11.03 -0.84 -12.67
C LYS A 45 -11.42 -2.30 -12.42
N GLY A 46 -11.84 -2.61 -11.18
CA GLY A 46 -12.28 -3.95 -10.79
C GLY A 46 -11.17 -4.94 -10.45
N GLN A 47 -9.91 -4.49 -10.42
CA GLN A 47 -8.75 -5.28 -10.02
C GLN A 47 -8.18 -4.75 -8.71
N LEU A 48 -8.00 -5.63 -7.73
CA LEU A 48 -7.34 -5.33 -6.46
C LEU A 48 -5.98 -6.02 -6.43
N PHE A 49 -4.92 -5.23 -6.50
CA PHE A 49 -3.54 -5.70 -6.32
C PHE A 49 -3.13 -5.51 -4.85
N VAL A 50 -2.62 -6.56 -4.23
CA VAL A 50 -2.23 -6.56 -2.81
C VAL A 50 -0.77 -7.00 -2.68
N LYS A 51 0.02 -6.20 -1.97
CA LYS A 51 1.36 -6.58 -1.50
C LYS A 51 1.32 -6.94 -0.02
N ARG A 52 1.99 -8.03 0.34
CA ARG A 52 2.29 -8.44 1.72
C ARG A 52 3.79 -8.38 1.97
N TYR A 53 4.19 -7.78 3.08
CA TYR A 53 5.60 -7.63 3.48
C TYR A 53 5.70 -7.59 5.01
N ASN A 54 6.84 -8.02 5.54
CA ASN A 54 7.00 -8.14 6.99
C ASN A 54 7.33 -6.79 7.66
N TYR A 55 6.66 -6.50 8.77
CA TYR A 55 7.03 -5.41 9.67
C TYR A 55 7.81 -5.96 10.87
N ASN A 56 9.01 -5.42 11.11
CA ASN A 56 9.83 -5.75 12.26
C ASN A 56 9.93 -4.53 13.19
N PRO A 57 9.28 -4.54 14.38
CA PRO A 57 9.28 -3.41 15.29
C PRO A 57 10.66 -3.10 15.90
N LYS A 58 11.63 -4.00 15.75
CA LYS A 58 13.03 -3.80 16.20
C LYS A 58 13.95 -3.34 15.07
N ALA A 59 13.47 -3.26 13.84
CA ALA A 59 14.27 -2.78 12.72
C ALA A 59 14.35 -1.26 12.71
N ARG A 60 15.45 -0.74 12.16
CA ARG A 60 15.54 0.66 11.75
C ARG A 60 15.23 0.71 10.26
N TYR A 61 14.21 1.45 9.88
CA TYR A 61 13.84 1.62 8.49
C TYR A 61 14.54 2.83 7.86
N PRO A 62 14.78 2.84 6.53
CA PRO A 62 15.34 3.98 5.82
C PRO A 62 14.32 5.14 5.74
N ASP A 63 14.67 6.22 5.03
CA ASP A 63 13.76 7.29 4.63
C ASP A 63 12.87 7.83 5.75
N PHE A 64 13.51 8.33 6.81
CA PHE A 64 12.84 8.85 8.01
C PHE A 64 12.03 7.81 8.80
N GLY A 65 12.35 6.53 8.64
CA GLY A 65 11.77 5.44 9.44
C GLY A 65 10.49 4.86 8.84
N VAL A 66 10.23 5.08 7.55
CA VAL A 66 9.07 4.53 6.85
C VAL A 66 9.42 3.18 6.22
N ASN A 67 8.45 2.28 6.13
CA ASN A 67 8.63 0.98 5.47
C ASN A 67 7.75 0.83 4.21
N THR A 68 6.94 1.84 3.91
CA THR A 68 6.02 1.89 2.78
C THR A 68 5.98 3.30 2.24
N GLU A 69 6.13 3.44 0.93
CA GLU A 69 5.98 4.70 0.24
C GLU A 69 5.01 4.57 -0.92
N ILE A 70 4.17 5.58 -1.10
CA ILE A 70 3.21 5.66 -2.20
C ILE A 70 3.54 6.89 -3.01
N TYR A 71 3.74 6.71 -4.31
CA TYR A 71 3.93 7.78 -5.28
C TYR A 71 2.81 7.74 -6.32
N THR A 72 2.33 8.89 -6.77
CA THR A 72 1.40 8.96 -7.89
C THR A 72 1.59 10.22 -8.72
N ASN A 73 1.35 10.09 -10.01
CA ASN A 73 1.26 11.15 -10.99
C ASN A 73 0.16 10.78 -12.04
N PRO A 74 -0.07 11.57 -13.09
CA PRO A 74 -1.03 11.27 -14.16
C PRO A 74 -0.90 9.89 -14.83
N GLU A 75 0.30 9.33 -14.84
CA GLU A 75 0.68 8.17 -15.65
C GLU A 75 0.76 6.89 -14.82
N ILE A 76 1.19 7.00 -13.55
CA ILE A 76 1.49 5.85 -12.70
C ILE A 76 1.09 6.07 -11.24
N LEU A 77 0.84 4.95 -10.56
CA LEU A 77 0.87 4.81 -9.11
C LEU A 77 1.89 3.73 -8.74
N GLU A 78 2.71 4.02 -7.74
CA GLU A 78 3.72 3.11 -7.21
C GLU A 78 3.45 2.82 -5.73
N ILE A 79 3.54 1.52 -5.37
CA ILE A 79 3.60 1.04 -3.99
C ILE A 79 5.01 0.48 -3.77
N GLU A 80 5.86 1.27 -3.13
CA GLU A 80 7.22 0.91 -2.76
C GLU A 80 7.25 0.41 -1.31
N THR A 81 7.97 -0.69 -1.06
CA THR A 81 8.13 -1.24 0.30
C THR A 81 9.60 -1.37 0.61
N LEU A 82 9.96 -1.06 1.86
CA LEU A 82 11.34 -0.90 2.28
C LEU A 82 11.67 -1.89 3.39
N GLY A 83 12.73 -2.67 3.17
CA GLY A 83 13.29 -3.56 4.17
C GLY A 83 14.00 -2.80 5.30
N GLY A 84 14.08 -3.42 6.48
CA GLY A 84 14.84 -2.86 7.58
C GLY A 84 16.34 -2.80 7.27
N MET A 85 17.00 -1.70 7.61
CA MET A 85 18.43 -1.50 7.42
C MET A 85 19.26 -2.55 8.18
N LYS A 86 20.22 -3.18 7.49
CA LYS A 86 21.15 -4.17 8.04
C LYS A 86 22.58 -3.85 7.63
N LYS A 87 23.54 -4.18 8.50
CA LYS A 87 24.95 -4.24 8.11
C LYS A 87 25.21 -5.56 7.41
N VAL A 88 25.70 -5.52 6.17
CA VAL A 88 26.00 -6.71 5.37
C VAL A 88 27.51 -6.89 5.32
N PRO A 89 28.07 -8.00 5.83
CA PRO A 89 29.51 -8.29 5.74
C PRO A 89 29.89 -8.74 4.31
N PRO A 90 31.20 -8.78 3.97
CA PRO A 90 31.66 -9.37 2.72
C PRO A 90 31.11 -10.79 2.52
N GLY A 91 30.51 -11.05 1.36
CA GLY A 91 29.86 -12.33 1.04
C GLY A 91 28.47 -12.53 1.66
N GLY A 92 27.97 -11.58 2.45
CA GLY A 92 26.61 -11.61 3.00
C GLY A 92 25.56 -11.08 2.02
N SER A 93 24.30 -11.37 2.34
CA SER A 93 23.12 -10.82 1.66
C SER A 93 22.05 -10.38 2.68
N VAL A 94 21.09 -9.59 2.22
CA VAL A 94 19.86 -9.27 2.93
C VAL A 94 18.70 -9.44 1.96
N GLU A 95 17.55 -9.86 2.48
CA GLU A 95 16.34 -10.07 1.68
C GLU A 95 15.21 -9.23 2.26
N HIS A 96 14.44 -8.64 1.35
CA HIS A 96 13.17 -8.01 1.62
C HIS A 96 12.13 -8.70 0.74
N VAL A 97 11.27 -9.50 1.36
CA VAL A 97 10.34 -10.38 0.64
C VAL A 97 8.97 -9.72 0.58
N GLU A 98 8.47 -9.56 -0.65
CA GLU A 98 7.10 -9.20 -0.93
C GLU A 98 6.34 -10.42 -1.49
N ASN A 99 5.10 -10.61 -1.06
CA ASN A 99 4.18 -11.57 -1.65
C ASN A 99 3.03 -10.82 -2.31
N TRP A 100 2.77 -11.12 -3.58
CA TRP A 100 1.84 -10.35 -4.40
C TRP A 100 0.60 -11.17 -4.73
N PHE A 101 -0.56 -10.53 -4.63
CA PHE A 101 -1.85 -11.14 -4.91
C PHE A 101 -2.65 -10.21 -5.81
N LEU A 102 -3.46 -10.80 -6.69
CA LEU A 102 -4.35 -10.07 -7.59
C LEU A 102 -5.73 -10.70 -7.53
N PHE A 103 -6.74 -9.86 -7.25
CA PHE A 103 -8.13 -10.28 -7.18
C PHE A 103 -9.00 -9.46 -8.14
N LYS A 104 -10.05 -10.09 -8.65
CA LYS A 104 -11.21 -9.34 -9.16
C LYS A 104 -12.09 -8.96 -7.98
N ALA A 105 -12.48 -7.70 -7.89
CA ALA A 105 -13.36 -7.19 -6.84
C ALA A 105 -14.22 -6.06 -7.39
N VAL A 106 -15.37 -5.83 -6.76
CA VAL A 106 -16.15 -4.61 -6.94
C VAL A 106 -16.04 -3.86 -5.62
N LEU A 107 -15.33 -2.74 -5.64
CA LEU A 107 -15.16 -1.86 -4.49
C LEU A 107 -15.76 -0.50 -4.79
N ASP A 108 -16.48 0.02 -3.82
CA ASP A 108 -17.00 1.38 -3.75
C ASP A 108 -16.23 2.16 -2.67
N GLU A 109 -16.23 3.49 -2.76
CA GLU A 109 -15.49 4.38 -1.84
C GLU A 109 -16.25 4.59 -0.50
N ASP A 110 -16.76 3.51 0.10
CA ASP A 110 -17.53 3.55 1.35
C ASP A 110 -17.04 2.51 2.38
N GLU A 111 -17.38 2.72 3.65
CA GLU A 111 -16.96 1.84 4.75
C GLU A 111 -17.52 0.41 4.61
N GLU A 112 -18.72 0.26 4.02
CA GLU A 112 -19.37 -1.04 3.85
C GLU A 112 -18.56 -1.93 2.88
N SER A 113 -18.09 -1.36 1.78
CA SER A 113 -17.26 -2.03 0.78
C SER A 113 -15.91 -2.43 1.38
N LEU A 114 -15.33 -1.57 2.21
CA LEU A 114 -14.09 -1.87 2.92
C LEU A 114 -14.26 -3.08 3.85
N GLU A 115 -15.30 -3.06 4.70
CA GLU A 115 -15.52 -4.12 5.69
C GLU A 115 -15.96 -5.45 5.06
N ASN A 116 -16.87 -5.41 4.08
CA ASN A 116 -17.52 -6.60 3.55
C ASN A 116 -16.80 -7.20 2.33
N VAL A 117 -15.94 -6.44 1.66
CA VAL A 117 -15.23 -6.92 0.45
C VAL A 117 -13.72 -6.86 0.63
N LEU A 118 -13.15 -5.69 0.92
CA LEU A 118 -11.69 -5.53 0.98
C LEU A 118 -11.08 -6.38 2.11
N ILE A 119 -11.53 -6.20 3.35
CA ILE A 119 -10.95 -6.89 4.50
C ILE A 119 -10.99 -8.42 4.38
N PRO A 120 -12.09 -9.06 3.93
CA PRO A 120 -12.09 -10.49 3.65
C PRO A 120 -11.06 -10.93 2.59
N LEU A 121 -10.83 -10.14 1.54
CA LEU A 121 -9.80 -10.43 0.53
C LEU A 121 -8.40 -10.29 1.12
N ILE A 122 -8.14 -9.25 1.92
CA ILE A 122 -6.88 -9.08 2.63
C ILE A 122 -6.63 -10.29 3.54
N ARG A 123 -7.59 -10.76 4.32
CA ARG A 123 -7.43 -11.95 5.18
C ARG A 123 -7.08 -13.23 4.42
N LYS A 124 -7.55 -13.40 3.17
CA LYS A 124 -7.15 -14.54 2.31
C LYS A 124 -5.66 -14.52 1.94
N THR A 125 -5.00 -13.37 2.09
CA THR A 125 -3.57 -13.20 1.83
C THR A 125 -2.72 -13.29 3.09
N ASP A 126 -3.32 -13.63 4.25
CA ASP A 126 -2.54 -13.90 5.46
C ASP A 126 -1.64 -15.12 5.20
N ILE A 127 -0.34 -14.88 5.26
CA ILE A 127 0.69 -15.89 5.07
C ILE A 127 1.14 -16.25 6.48
N ASN A 128 0.90 -17.51 6.87
CA ASN A 128 1.07 -18.05 8.22
C ASN A 128 2.04 -17.25 9.12
N SER A 129 1.47 -16.65 10.17
CA SER A 129 2.16 -15.99 11.29
C SER A 129 3.14 -16.91 12.01
#